data_AF-A0A958E5E2-F1
#
_entry.id   AF-A0A958E5E2-F1
#
_cell.length_a   1.000
_cell.length_b   1.000
_cell.length_c   1.000
_cell.angle_alpha   90.00
_cell.angle_beta   90.00
_cell.angle_gamma   90.00
#
_symmetry.space_group_name_H-M   'P 1'
#
loop_
_entity.id
_entity.type
_entity.pdbx_description
1 polymer ?
#
loop_
_entity_poly.entity_id
_entity_poly.type
_entity_poly.pdbx_seq_one_letter_code
_entity_poly.pdbx_strand_id
1 'polypeptide(L)'
;QSKVCRNGCHMECTMRDRQSTDNHELQIIRKDGRRVPVRVNSAPMFDANGVHIGGVETFQNITEIKNLTTHLEERYRFEKIIGRSKSMQKIYELIDNVCHTDSTVLITGESGTGKELVARAIHLNSERKPGPFMVLNCSAFVETLMESELFGHEKGAFTGAIRSKPGRFELAHNGTLFLDEIGDISPAVQVKLLRVLETRQFERVGGTKSIKVDVRIIAATNKNMEDEVASGRFREDLYYRLNVINIHLPPLRDRMEDIPLLVEHFMEKFRRKFNKSIREIAPAAFRMIQNYDWPGNIRSLENALEHAFVLCHDAVIHPECLPERLWDKQLKSDLL
;
A
#
# COMPACT_ATOMS: atom_id res chain seq x y z
N GLN A 1 -38.40 -15.81 -0.84
CA GLN A 1 -38.76 -15.34 -2.19
C GLN A 1 -37.55 -14.61 -2.79
N SER A 2 -37.28 -14.79 -4.09
CA SER A 2 -36.26 -14.03 -4.84
C SER A 2 -36.95 -12.92 -5.65
N LYS A 3 -36.29 -11.76 -5.81
CA LYS A 3 -36.82 -10.64 -6.61
C LYS A 3 -36.90 -10.94 -8.13
N VAL A 4 -36.25 -12.00 -8.61
CA VAL A 4 -36.07 -12.29 -10.05
C VAL A 4 -37.21 -13.16 -10.62
N CYS A 5 -37.98 -13.87 -9.78
CA CYS A 5 -39.00 -14.83 -10.23
C CYS A 5 -40.26 -14.20 -10.87
N ARG A 6 -40.28 -12.89 -11.16
CA ARG A 6 -41.43 -12.22 -11.79
C ARG A 6 -41.10 -11.46 -13.07
N ASN A 7 -39.84 -11.26 -13.42
CA ASN A 7 -39.41 -10.58 -14.66
C ASN A 7 -37.99 -11.07 -15.04
N GLY A 8 -37.87 -11.94 -16.03
CA GLY A 8 -36.56 -12.41 -16.54
C GLY A 8 -35.93 -13.52 -15.70
N CYS A 9 -36.71 -14.54 -15.34
CA CYS A 9 -36.21 -15.70 -14.61
C CYS A 9 -35.22 -16.50 -15.49
N HIS A 10 -34.08 -16.93 -14.95
CA HIS A 10 -33.08 -17.71 -15.70
C HIS A 10 -33.67 -19.02 -16.25
N MET A 11 -34.51 -19.69 -15.46
CA MET A 11 -35.28 -20.84 -15.94
C MET A 11 -36.21 -20.51 -17.12
N GLU A 12 -36.84 -19.34 -17.14
CA GLU A 12 -37.71 -18.94 -18.25
C GLU A 12 -36.92 -18.75 -19.55
N CYS A 13 -35.71 -18.17 -19.46
CA CYS A 13 -34.78 -18.08 -20.60
C CYS A 13 -34.31 -19.46 -21.05
N THR A 14 -33.89 -20.33 -20.14
CA THR A 14 -33.48 -21.71 -20.46
C THR A 14 -34.59 -22.51 -21.15
N MET A 15 -35.83 -22.37 -20.68
CA MET A 15 -37.00 -23.05 -21.26
C MET A 15 -37.36 -22.53 -22.64
N ARG A 16 -37.21 -21.21 -22.88
CA ARG A 16 -37.48 -20.58 -24.18
C ARG A 16 -36.38 -20.86 -25.20
N ASP A 17 -35.14 -20.65 -24.80
CA ASP A 17 -33.99 -20.62 -25.70
C ASP A 17 -33.34 -22.01 -25.85
N ARG A 18 -33.79 -23.01 -25.05
CA ARG A 18 -33.30 -24.40 -25.02
C ARG A 18 -31.79 -24.51 -24.85
N GLN A 19 -31.20 -23.55 -24.15
CA GLN A 19 -29.78 -23.50 -23.83
C GLN A 19 -29.58 -23.38 -22.33
N SER A 20 -28.53 -24.03 -21.84
CA SER A 20 -28.15 -23.91 -20.43
C SER A 20 -27.72 -22.47 -20.13
N THR A 21 -28.05 -21.99 -18.93
CA THR A 21 -27.53 -20.73 -18.41
C THR A 21 -26.76 -21.02 -17.12
N ASP A 22 -25.51 -20.58 -17.08
CA ASP A 22 -24.56 -20.93 -16.02
C ASP A 22 -24.08 -19.69 -15.25
N ASN A 23 -23.73 -19.90 -13.98
CA ASN A 23 -23.08 -18.95 -13.08
C ASN A 23 -23.89 -17.66 -12.79
N HIS A 24 -25.21 -17.71 -12.81
CA HIS A 24 -26.02 -16.56 -12.42
C HIS A 24 -26.14 -16.45 -10.90
N GLU A 25 -25.84 -15.28 -10.34
CA GLU A 25 -25.91 -15.06 -8.89
C GLU A 25 -27.15 -14.26 -8.50
N LEU A 26 -27.92 -14.77 -7.54
CA LEU A 26 -29.10 -14.08 -7.01
C LEU A 26 -29.21 -14.21 -5.48
N GLN A 27 -30.07 -13.39 -4.88
CA GLN A 27 -30.32 -13.43 -3.43
C GLN A 27 -31.68 -14.07 -3.13
N ILE A 28 -31.67 -15.11 -2.30
CA ILE A 28 -32.89 -15.72 -1.75
C ILE A 28 -33.13 -15.17 -0.36
N ILE A 29 -34.35 -14.68 -0.11
CA ILE A 29 -34.80 -14.29 1.23
C ILE A 29 -35.43 -15.52 1.91
N ARG A 30 -34.84 -15.94 3.03
CA ARG A 30 -35.34 -17.00 3.93
C ARG A 30 -36.55 -16.52 4.74
N LYS A 31 -37.29 -17.46 5.35
CA LYS A 31 -38.48 -17.16 6.16
C LYS A 31 -38.18 -16.28 7.39
N ASP A 32 -36.95 -16.32 7.88
CA ASP A 32 -36.42 -15.50 8.97
C ASP A 32 -35.97 -14.09 8.53
N GLY A 33 -36.17 -13.73 7.26
CA GLY A 33 -35.76 -12.46 6.68
C GLY A 33 -34.28 -12.39 6.26
N ARG A 34 -33.47 -13.41 6.53
CA ARG A 34 -32.05 -13.44 6.12
C ARG A 34 -31.92 -13.58 4.62
N ARG A 35 -31.00 -12.82 4.03
CA ARG A 35 -30.64 -12.89 2.60
C ARG A 35 -29.48 -13.85 2.41
N VAL A 36 -29.66 -14.85 1.56
CA VAL A 36 -28.63 -15.84 1.24
C VAL A 36 -28.26 -15.70 -0.23
N PRO A 37 -26.99 -15.39 -0.56
CA PRO A 37 -26.53 -15.42 -1.93
C PRO A 37 -26.46 -16.86 -2.43
N VAL A 38 -27.01 -17.10 -3.62
CA VAL A 38 -26.96 -18.39 -4.29
C VAL A 38 -26.50 -18.21 -5.73
N ARG A 39 -25.80 -19.22 -6.23
CA ARG A 39 -25.53 -19.39 -7.65
C ARG A 39 -26.58 -20.32 -8.24
N VAL A 40 -27.07 -19.96 -9.41
CA VAL A 40 -28.17 -20.63 -10.09
C VAL A 40 -27.72 -21.02 -11.48
N ASN A 41 -27.85 -22.31 -11.78
CA ASN A 41 -27.63 -22.87 -13.10
C ASN A 41 -28.92 -23.56 -13.53
N SER A 42 -29.33 -23.35 -14.77
CA SER A 42 -30.49 -24.02 -15.36
C SER A 42 -30.13 -24.69 -16.68
N ALA A 43 -30.65 -25.90 -16.87
CA ALA A 43 -30.46 -26.69 -18.08
C ALA A 43 -31.81 -27.27 -18.57
N PRO A 44 -32.04 -27.33 -19.90
CA PRO A 44 -33.22 -27.97 -20.46
C PRO A 44 -33.13 -29.50 -20.30
N MET A 45 -34.29 -30.14 -20.16
CA MET A 45 -34.44 -31.58 -20.01
C MET A 45 -35.24 -32.14 -21.18
N PHE A 46 -34.74 -33.25 -21.73
CA PHE A 46 -35.36 -33.94 -22.86
C PHE A 46 -35.69 -35.39 -22.47
N ASP A 47 -36.74 -35.94 -23.04
CA ASP A 47 -37.05 -37.37 -22.92
C ASP A 47 -36.13 -38.23 -23.82
N ALA A 48 -36.33 -39.55 -23.77
CA ALA A 48 -35.55 -40.50 -24.57
C ALA A 48 -35.72 -40.32 -26.09
N ASN A 49 -36.75 -39.60 -26.54
CA ASN A 49 -37.02 -39.32 -27.95
C ASN A 49 -36.53 -37.92 -28.37
N GLY A 50 -35.83 -37.19 -27.48
CA GLY A 50 -35.34 -35.84 -27.75
C GLY A 50 -36.41 -34.75 -27.65
N VAL A 51 -37.59 -35.06 -27.12
CA VAL A 51 -38.65 -34.06 -26.88
C VAL A 51 -38.35 -33.30 -25.60
N HIS A 52 -38.42 -31.97 -25.66
CA HIS A 52 -38.20 -31.11 -24.50
C HIS A 52 -39.35 -31.26 -23.50
N ILE A 53 -39.04 -31.78 -22.30
CA ILE A 53 -40.03 -32.10 -21.27
C ILE A 53 -40.00 -31.16 -20.07
N GLY A 54 -38.96 -30.34 -19.92
CA GLY A 54 -38.85 -29.41 -18.80
C GLY A 54 -37.46 -28.82 -18.65
N GLY A 55 -37.18 -28.24 -17.49
CA GLY A 55 -35.86 -27.72 -17.13
C GLY A 55 -35.53 -28.05 -15.69
N VAL A 56 -34.25 -28.24 -15.40
CA VAL A 56 -33.73 -28.39 -14.04
C VAL A 56 -33.00 -27.11 -13.65
N GLU A 57 -33.36 -26.55 -12.49
CA GLU A 57 -32.64 -25.45 -11.86
C GLU A 57 -31.93 -25.97 -10.62
N THR A 58 -30.65 -25.64 -10.49
CA THR A 58 -29.86 -25.96 -9.29
C THR A 58 -29.49 -24.67 -8.58
N PHE A 59 -29.57 -24.70 -7.24
CA PHE A 59 -29.23 -23.57 -6.38
C PHE A 59 -28.09 -23.96 -5.46
N GLN A 60 -26.92 -23.35 -5.65
CA GLN A 60 -25.77 -23.55 -4.78
C GLN A 60 -25.64 -22.38 -3.82
N ASN A 61 -25.59 -22.68 -2.51
CA ASN A 61 -25.29 -21.65 -1.50
C ASN A 61 -23.82 -21.24 -1.63
N ILE A 62 -23.58 -19.97 -1.93
CA ILE A 62 -22.23 -19.43 -2.11
C ILE A 62 -21.86 -18.45 -0.99
N THR A 63 -22.52 -18.52 0.17
CA THR A 63 -22.26 -17.62 1.29
C THR A 63 -20.82 -17.73 1.79
N GLU A 64 -20.30 -18.95 1.99
CA GLU A 64 -18.92 -19.15 2.41
C GLU A 64 -17.92 -18.66 1.37
N ILE A 65 -18.19 -18.93 0.09
CA ILE A 65 -17.37 -18.46 -1.02
C ILE A 65 -17.36 -16.92 -1.04
N LYS A 66 -18.53 -16.27 -0.97
CA LYS A 66 -18.62 -14.80 -0.91
C LYS A 66 -17.96 -14.22 0.33
N ASN A 67 -18.11 -14.82 1.50
CA ASN A 67 -17.46 -14.34 2.72
C ASN A 67 -15.93 -14.47 2.61
N LEU A 68 -15.42 -15.55 2.02
CA LEU A 68 -13.99 -15.71 1.72
C LEU A 68 -13.50 -14.68 0.71
N THR A 69 -14.25 -14.45 -0.38
CA THR A 69 -13.90 -13.42 -1.37
C THR A 69 -13.98 -12.02 -0.78
N THR A 70 -14.99 -11.72 0.03
CA THR A 70 -15.14 -10.41 0.69
C THR A 70 -14.03 -10.19 1.72
N HIS A 71 -13.61 -11.21 2.49
CA HIS A 71 -12.43 -11.08 3.36
C HIS A 71 -11.12 -10.96 2.59
N LEU A 72 -11.04 -11.50 1.37
CA LEU A 72 -9.92 -11.26 0.46
C LEU A 72 -9.97 -9.84 -0.12
N GLU A 73 -11.13 -9.34 -0.53
CA GLU A 73 -11.37 -7.99 -1.07
C GLU A 73 -11.20 -6.90 0.00
N GLU A 74 -11.62 -7.14 1.25
CA GLU A 74 -11.38 -6.26 2.40
C GLU A 74 -9.88 -6.12 2.71
N ARG A 75 -9.07 -7.16 2.45
CA ARG A 75 -7.60 -7.09 2.57
C ARG A 75 -6.93 -6.23 1.49
N TYR A 76 -7.63 -5.92 0.39
CA TYR A 76 -7.16 -5.00 -0.65
C TYR A 76 -7.55 -3.53 -0.41
N ARG A 77 -8.12 -3.18 0.77
CA ARG A 77 -8.47 -1.79 1.13
C ARG A 77 -7.34 -0.77 1.00
N PHE A 78 -6.10 -1.23 1.08
CA PHE A 78 -4.93 -0.40 0.85
C PHE A 78 -4.45 -0.60 -0.58
N GLU A 79 -5.15 0.00 -1.56
CA GLU A 79 -5.03 -0.18 -3.02
C GLU A 79 -3.60 -0.24 -3.61
N LYS A 80 -2.56 0.11 -2.84
CA LYS A 80 -1.15 0.12 -3.25
C LYS A 80 -0.20 -0.70 -2.36
N ILE A 81 -0.64 -1.24 -1.23
CA ILE A 81 0.22 -2.06 -0.36
C ILE A 81 -0.01 -3.53 -0.68
N ILE A 82 1.01 -4.19 -1.21
CA ILE A 82 0.92 -5.56 -1.69
C ILE A 82 1.64 -6.49 -0.73
N GLY A 83 0.92 -7.48 -0.21
CA GLY A 83 1.46 -8.53 0.63
C GLY A 83 0.35 -9.44 1.13
N ARG A 84 0.61 -10.74 1.19
CA ARG A 84 -0.27 -11.76 1.79
C ARG A 84 0.36 -12.41 3.01
N SER A 85 1.63 -12.11 3.30
CA SER A 85 2.35 -12.72 4.39
C SER A 85 1.71 -12.46 5.76
N LYS A 86 1.90 -13.39 6.70
CA LYS A 86 1.34 -13.26 8.06
C LYS A 86 1.78 -11.97 8.74
N SER A 87 3.02 -11.53 8.50
CA SER A 87 3.53 -10.25 8.99
C SER A 87 2.77 -9.07 8.39
N MET A 88 2.46 -9.12 7.09
CA MET A 88 1.68 -8.06 6.43
C MET A 88 0.23 -8.04 6.88
N GLN A 89 -0.39 -9.19 7.15
CA GLN A 89 -1.75 -9.23 7.72
C GLN A 89 -1.84 -8.51 9.06
N LYS A 90 -0.87 -8.71 9.95
CA LYS A 90 -0.79 -7.97 11.23
C LYS A 90 -0.63 -6.46 11.01
N ILE A 91 0.16 -6.06 10.01
CA ILE A 91 0.34 -4.65 9.66
C ILE A 91 -0.98 -4.04 9.15
N TYR A 92 -1.74 -4.76 8.32
CA TYR A 92 -3.04 -4.30 7.85
C TYR A 92 -4.04 -4.10 9.00
N GLU A 93 -4.11 -5.05 9.94
CA GLU A 93 -4.93 -4.93 11.14
C GLU A 93 -4.54 -3.71 12.00
N LEU A 94 -3.23 -3.46 12.16
CA LEU A 94 -2.75 -2.27 12.85
C LEU A 94 -3.13 -0.98 12.12
N ILE A 95 -2.98 -0.93 10.79
CA ILE A 95 -3.37 0.23 10.00
C ILE A 95 -4.86 0.50 10.18
N ASP A 96 -5.73 -0.51 10.01
CA ASP A 96 -7.18 -0.37 10.17
C ASP A 96 -7.56 0.21 11.54
N ASN A 97 -6.97 -0.29 12.63
CA ASN A 97 -7.22 0.23 13.96
C ASN A 97 -6.78 1.69 14.14
N VAL A 98 -5.63 2.05 13.57
CA VAL A 98 -4.98 3.35 13.78
C VAL A 98 -5.58 4.43 12.90
N CYS A 99 -6.16 4.09 11.74
CA CYS A 99 -6.78 5.06 10.83
C CYS A 99 -7.86 5.90 11.51
N HIS A 100 -8.61 5.33 12.44
CA HIS A 100 -9.71 5.96 13.17
C HIS A 100 -9.27 6.82 14.37
N THR A 101 -7.97 7.03 14.56
CA THR A 101 -7.42 7.80 15.69
C THR A 101 -6.53 8.95 15.20
N ASP A 102 -6.35 9.96 16.04
CA ASP A 102 -5.39 11.06 15.81
C ASP A 102 -4.02 10.82 16.44
N SER A 103 -3.77 9.61 16.94
CA SER A 103 -2.50 9.22 17.54
C SER A 103 -1.33 9.35 16.54
N THR A 104 -0.17 9.71 17.08
CA THR A 104 1.09 9.70 16.33
C THR A 104 1.49 8.27 16.00
N VAL A 105 1.98 8.07 14.79
CA VAL A 105 2.40 6.76 14.29
C VAL A 105 3.86 6.84 13.88
N LEU A 106 4.69 5.95 14.42
CA LEU A 106 6.05 5.74 14.00
C LEU A 106 6.13 4.49 13.13
N ILE A 107 6.56 4.63 11.89
CA ILE A 107 6.75 3.53 10.95
C ILE A 107 8.25 3.22 10.89
N THR A 108 8.64 2.04 11.37
CA THR A 108 10.03 1.59 11.35
C THR A 108 10.25 0.55 10.26
N GLY A 109 11.47 0.47 9.75
CA GLY A 109 11.85 -0.57 8.79
C GLY A 109 12.89 -0.09 7.80
N GLU A 110 13.53 -1.05 7.13
CA GLU A 110 14.63 -0.78 6.21
C GLU A 110 14.22 0.13 5.04
N SER A 111 15.22 0.67 4.33
CA SER A 111 14.96 1.47 3.14
C SER A 111 14.30 0.60 2.05
N GLY A 112 13.28 1.15 1.40
CA GLY A 112 12.59 0.49 0.29
C GLY A 112 11.55 -0.56 0.71
N THR A 113 11.17 -0.65 1.99
CA THR A 113 10.11 -1.58 2.47
C THR A 113 8.68 -1.10 2.22
N GLY A 114 8.49 0.17 1.87
CA GLY A 114 7.18 0.77 1.57
C GLY A 114 6.59 1.69 2.66
N LYS A 115 7.41 2.27 3.54
CA LYS A 115 6.96 3.14 4.65
C LYS A 115 6.02 4.27 4.22
N GLU A 116 6.32 4.96 3.11
CA GLU A 116 5.44 6.02 2.58
C GLU A 116 4.07 5.49 2.14
N LEU A 117 4.00 4.29 1.57
CA LEU A 117 2.71 3.69 1.16
C LEU A 117 1.84 3.40 2.38
N VAL A 118 2.44 2.98 3.49
CA VAL A 118 1.73 2.78 4.77
C VAL A 118 1.24 4.11 5.32
N ALA A 119 2.06 5.16 5.34
CA ALA A 119 1.63 6.49 5.78
C ALA A 119 0.46 7.02 4.95
N ARG A 120 0.51 6.85 3.63
CA ARG A 120 -0.59 7.21 2.72
C ARG A 120 -1.84 6.40 2.98
N ALA A 121 -1.70 5.09 3.20
CA ALA A 121 -2.82 4.22 3.54
C ALA A 121 -3.51 4.65 4.84
N ILE A 122 -2.75 5.00 5.87
CA ILE A 122 -3.29 5.52 7.13
C ILE A 122 -4.10 6.79 6.89
N HIS A 123 -3.54 7.75 6.14
CA HIS A 123 -4.23 9.00 5.84
C HIS A 123 -5.52 8.79 5.02
N LEU A 124 -5.45 8.01 3.95
CA LEU A 124 -6.58 7.77 3.02
C LEU A 124 -7.76 7.04 3.65
N ASN A 125 -7.53 6.34 4.77
CA ASN A 125 -8.56 5.62 5.52
C ASN A 125 -8.93 6.33 6.84
N SER A 126 -8.35 7.49 7.12
CA SER A 126 -8.66 8.29 8.31
C SER A 126 -9.79 9.29 8.09
N GLU A 127 -10.31 9.85 9.18
CA GLU A 127 -11.26 10.97 9.15
C GLU A 127 -10.66 12.24 8.51
N ARG A 128 -9.32 12.34 8.46
CA ARG A 128 -8.58 13.44 7.85
C ARG A 128 -8.32 13.27 6.35
N LYS A 129 -8.85 12.22 5.71
CA LYS A 129 -8.78 11.99 4.26
C LYS A 129 -9.14 13.21 3.39
N PRO A 130 -10.12 14.06 3.74
CA PRO A 130 -10.44 15.25 2.93
C PRO A 130 -9.36 16.34 3.01
N GLY A 131 -8.50 16.30 4.02
CA GLY A 131 -7.44 17.27 4.25
C GLY A 131 -6.15 16.97 3.46
N PRO A 132 -5.17 17.88 3.50
CA PRO A 132 -3.90 17.71 2.80
C PRO A 132 -3.06 16.57 3.39
N PHE A 133 -2.36 15.83 2.53
CA PHE A 133 -1.30 14.90 2.90
C PHE A 133 0.06 15.47 2.49
N MET A 134 0.75 16.10 3.44
CA MET A 134 2.06 16.71 3.19
C MET A 134 3.17 15.71 3.51
N VAL A 135 4.10 15.55 2.58
CA VAL A 135 5.29 14.71 2.77
C VAL A 135 6.52 15.59 2.90
N LEU A 136 7.36 15.30 3.89
CA LEU A 136 8.69 15.87 4.02
C LEU A 136 9.69 14.75 4.26
N ASN A 137 10.72 14.69 3.42
CA ASN A 137 11.89 13.86 3.67
C ASN A 137 12.92 14.70 4.44
N CYS A 138 13.23 14.29 5.65
CA CYS A 138 14.14 14.99 6.56
C CYS A 138 15.62 14.83 6.17
N SER A 139 16.01 13.77 5.46
CA SER A 139 17.40 13.57 5.04
C SER A 139 17.80 14.41 3.81
N ALA A 140 16.84 15.06 3.14
CA ALA A 140 17.05 15.75 1.87
C ALA A 140 17.58 17.20 1.98
N PHE A 141 17.65 17.76 3.19
CA PHE A 141 17.94 19.19 3.40
C PHE A 141 19.08 19.42 4.37
N VAL A 142 19.83 20.49 4.14
CA VAL A 142 20.73 21.08 5.14
C VAL A 142 19.87 21.68 6.26
N GLU A 143 20.38 21.68 7.50
CA GLU A 143 19.65 22.05 8.71
C GLU A 143 18.78 23.33 8.60
N THR A 144 19.35 24.44 8.11
CA THR A 144 18.63 25.72 7.99
C THR A 144 17.48 25.65 6.98
N LEU A 145 17.64 24.88 5.90
CA LEU A 145 16.59 24.64 4.91
C LEU A 145 15.52 23.70 5.47
N MET A 146 15.89 22.74 6.31
CA MET A 146 14.94 21.84 6.96
C MET A 146 13.98 22.59 7.88
N GLU A 147 14.51 23.47 8.74
CA GLU A 147 13.66 24.30 9.61
C GLU A 147 12.70 25.17 8.80
N SER A 148 13.22 25.80 7.75
CA SER A 148 12.46 26.65 6.83
C SER A 148 11.37 25.88 6.07
N GLU A 149 11.63 24.63 5.66
CA GLU A 149 10.61 23.79 5.03
C GLU A 149 9.54 23.33 6.04
N LEU A 150 9.92 22.91 7.25
CA LEU A 150 8.98 22.46 8.28
C LEU A 150 8.08 23.58 8.79
N PHE A 151 8.70 24.66 9.26
CA PHE A 151 8.05 25.73 10.02
C PHE A 151 7.83 27.00 9.18
N GLY A 152 8.35 27.07 7.96
CA GLY A 152 8.27 28.30 7.17
C GLY A 152 9.24 29.36 7.67
N HIS A 153 9.31 30.46 6.94
CA HIS A 153 10.16 31.59 7.29
C HIS A 153 9.50 32.92 6.95
N GLU A 154 9.90 33.95 7.69
CA GLU A 154 9.60 35.33 7.34
C GLU A 154 10.68 35.94 6.44
N LYS A 155 10.32 36.99 5.70
CA LYS A 155 11.27 37.77 4.90
C LYS A 155 12.42 38.27 5.78
N GLY A 156 13.65 38.01 5.36
CA GLY A 156 14.86 38.42 6.08
C GLY A 156 15.32 37.49 7.20
N ALA A 157 14.67 36.33 7.39
CA ALA A 157 15.04 35.37 8.43
C ALA A 157 16.46 34.79 8.28
N PHE A 158 16.96 34.69 7.05
CA PHE A 158 18.33 34.26 6.72
C PHE A 158 18.77 34.84 5.36
N THR A 159 20.05 34.69 5.02
CA THR A 159 20.60 35.09 3.72
C THR A 159 19.92 34.32 2.58
N GLY A 160 19.11 35.02 1.77
CA GLY A 160 18.30 34.42 0.69
C GLY A 160 16.80 34.35 0.99
N ALA A 161 16.35 34.70 2.20
CA ALA A 161 14.93 34.83 2.55
C ALA A 161 14.29 36.10 1.96
N ILE A 162 14.19 36.19 0.62
CA ILE A 162 13.70 37.37 -0.10
C ILE A 162 12.19 37.60 0.14
N ARG A 163 11.44 36.54 0.39
CA ARG A 163 9.99 36.55 0.66
C ARG A 163 9.66 35.62 1.82
N SER A 164 8.55 35.86 2.51
CA SER A 164 8.03 34.89 3.48
C SER A 164 7.46 33.66 2.77
N LYS A 165 7.58 32.48 3.38
CA LYS A 165 7.08 31.21 2.85
C LYS A 165 6.42 30.39 3.98
N PRO A 166 5.20 29.83 3.77
CA PRO A 166 4.58 28.94 4.75
C PRO A 166 5.33 27.60 4.85
N GLY A 167 5.38 27.03 6.05
CA GLY A 167 5.98 25.73 6.31
C GLY A 167 5.05 24.55 6.00
N ARG A 168 5.58 23.33 6.04
CA ARG A 168 4.79 22.10 5.86
C ARG A 168 3.72 21.92 6.94
N PHE A 169 3.97 22.36 8.17
CA PHE A 169 2.94 22.32 9.22
C PHE A 169 1.72 23.19 8.89
N GLU A 170 1.95 24.40 8.37
CA GLU A 170 0.87 25.28 7.90
C GLU A 170 0.12 24.66 6.73
N LEU A 171 0.85 24.12 5.75
CA LEU A 171 0.25 23.48 4.56
C LEU A 171 -0.49 22.17 4.90
N ALA A 172 -0.16 21.52 6.00
CA ALA A 172 -0.78 20.28 6.46
C ALA A 172 -1.98 20.50 7.39
N HIS A 173 -2.39 21.75 7.62
CA HIS A 173 -3.48 22.08 8.53
C HIS A 173 -4.79 21.34 8.19
N ASN A 174 -5.45 20.76 9.20
CA ASN A 174 -6.60 19.85 9.09
C ASN A 174 -6.34 18.55 8.32
N GLY A 175 -5.06 18.21 8.10
CA GLY A 175 -4.64 17.04 7.34
C GLY A 175 -3.59 16.23 8.10
N THR A 176 -2.64 15.68 7.35
CA THR A 176 -1.58 14.82 7.86
C THR A 176 -0.23 15.26 7.33
N LEU A 177 0.76 15.34 8.21
CA LEU A 177 2.16 15.56 7.86
C LEU A 177 2.93 14.26 8.07
N PHE A 178 3.46 13.73 6.98
CA PHE A 178 4.35 12.58 6.95
C PHE A 178 5.81 13.05 6.96
N LEU A 179 6.55 12.64 8.01
CA LEU A 179 7.97 12.94 8.21
C LEU A 179 8.78 11.68 7.91
N ASP A 180 9.39 11.61 6.74
CA ASP A 180 10.25 10.49 6.34
C ASP A 180 11.69 10.72 6.78
N GLU A 181 12.35 9.64 7.20
CA GLU A 181 13.68 9.65 7.83
C GLU A 181 13.80 10.62 9.02
N ILE A 182 12.84 10.54 9.96
CA ILE A 182 12.80 11.38 11.16
C ILE A 182 14.06 11.24 12.04
N GLY A 183 14.78 10.13 11.96
CA GLY A 183 16.04 9.91 12.68
C GLY A 183 17.21 10.76 12.18
N ASP A 184 17.05 11.54 11.11
CA ASP A 184 18.08 12.42 10.53
C ASP A 184 17.93 13.91 10.91
N ILE A 185 16.93 14.27 11.72
CA ILE A 185 16.72 15.68 12.09
C ILE A 185 17.74 16.19 13.11
N SER A 186 18.13 17.46 12.96
CA SER A 186 19.07 18.10 13.89
C SER A 186 18.47 18.31 15.28
N PRO A 187 19.29 18.41 16.35
CA PRO A 187 18.80 18.69 17.69
C PRO A 187 17.94 19.96 17.80
N ALA A 188 18.25 21.01 17.01
CA ALA A 188 17.46 22.23 16.99
C ALA A 188 16.04 22.00 16.44
N VAL A 189 15.92 21.21 15.37
CA VAL A 189 14.63 20.79 14.80
C VAL A 189 13.85 19.93 15.80
N GLN A 190 14.52 19.03 16.52
CA GLN A 190 13.88 18.17 17.54
C GLN A 190 13.18 18.98 18.61
N VAL A 191 13.83 20.03 19.14
CA VAL A 191 13.24 20.92 20.16
C VAL A 191 11.99 21.63 19.63
N LYS A 192 12.06 22.17 18.42
CA LYS A 192 10.91 22.86 17.81
C LYS A 192 9.76 21.89 17.54
N LEU A 193 10.07 20.71 17.00
CA LEU A 193 9.09 19.66 16.71
C LEU A 193 8.37 19.21 17.98
N LEU A 194 9.10 18.97 19.07
CA LEU A 194 8.52 18.65 20.37
C LEU A 194 7.52 19.72 20.82
N ARG A 195 7.90 21.00 20.75
CA ARG A 195 7.02 22.12 21.12
C ARG A 195 5.74 22.12 20.28
N VAL A 196 5.79 21.79 18.99
CA VAL A 196 4.58 21.70 18.14
C VAL A 196 3.70 20.52 18.56
N LEU A 197 4.28 19.35 18.83
CA LEU A 197 3.55 18.15 19.26
C LEU A 197 2.86 18.31 20.63
N GLU A 198 3.38 19.17 21.49
CA GLU A 198 2.81 19.48 22.80
C GLU A 198 1.76 20.58 22.73
N THR A 199 2.11 21.71 22.09
CA THR A 199 1.30 22.93 22.16
C THR A 199 0.33 23.09 20.99
N ARG A 200 0.52 22.33 19.90
CA ARG A 200 -0.14 22.53 18.60
C ARG A 200 0.10 23.93 18.01
N GLN A 201 1.23 24.53 18.35
CA GLN A 201 1.62 25.87 17.92
C GLN A 201 3.09 25.92 17.55
N PHE A 202 3.45 26.80 16.64
CA PHE A 202 4.83 27.09 16.29
C PHE A 202 5.00 28.52 15.79
N GLU A 203 6.25 28.94 15.65
CA GLU A 203 6.64 30.23 15.08
C GLU A 203 7.46 29.97 13.81
N ARG A 204 7.26 30.79 12.78
CA ARG A 204 8.11 30.75 11.58
C ARG A 204 9.53 31.14 11.93
N VAL A 205 10.51 30.65 11.17
CA VAL A 205 11.90 31.07 11.32
C VAL A 205 12.00 32.58 11.12
N GLY A 206 12.61 33.28 12.09
CA GLY A 206 12.74 34.74 12.11
C GLY A 206 11.45 35.51 12.44
N GLY A 207 10.35 34.81 12.72
CA GLY A 207 9.08 35.41 13.14
C GLY A 207 8.83 35.24 14.64
N THR A 208 7.97 36.08 15.19
CA THR A 208 7.51 36.02 16.60
C THR A 208 6.03 35.69 16.74
N LYS A 209 5.32 35.59 15.61
CA LYS A 209 3.89 35.28 15.58
C LYS A 209 3.68 33.78 15.78
N SER A 210 3.01 33.41 16.87
CA SER A 210 2.55 32.04 17.09
C SER A 210 1.43 31.67 16.12
N ILE A 211 1.55 30.51 15.49
CA ILE A 211 0.61 29.93 14.52
C ILE A 211 0.07 28.64 15.11
N LYS A 212 -1.26 28.56 15.30
CA LYS A 212 -1.94 27.33 15.74
C LYS A 212 -2.19 26.43 14.53
N VAL A 213 -1.91 25.14 14.67
CA VAL A 213 -2.20 24.15 13.63
C VAL A 213 -2.78 22.86 14.21
N ASP A 214 -3.72 22.25 13.50
CA ASP A 214 -4.24 20.92 13.79
C ASP A 214 -3.75 19.95 12.71
N VAL A 215 -2.74 19.16 13.04
CA VAL A 215 -2.05 18.28 12.07
C VAL A 215 -1.82 16.93 12.72
N ARG A 216 -2.24 15.86 12.06
CA ARG A 216 -1.85 14.50 12.44
C ARG A 216 -0.43 14.21 11.96
N ILE A 217 0.41 13.65 12.84
CA ILE A 217 1.80 13.32 12.52
C ILE A 217 1.97 11.83 12.30
N ILE A 218 2.58 11.47 11.18
CA ILE A 218 3.09 10.13 10.90
C ILE A 218 4.59 10.30 10.65
N ALA A 219 5.43 9.57 11.35
CA ALA A 219 6.88 9.61 11.19
C ALA A 219 7.37 8.26 10.67
N ALA A 220 8.47 8.26 9.92
CA ALA A 220 9.14 7.05 9.46
C ALA A 220 10.66 7.15 9.61
N THR A 221 11.31 6.02 9.85
CA THR A 221 12.78 5.95 9.87
C THR A 221 13.28 4.54 9.56
N ASN A 222 14.48 4.46 9.00
CA ASN A 222 15.26 3.23 8.90
C ASN A 222 16.28 3.02 10.03
N LYS A 223 16.48 3.99 10.92
CA LYS A 223 17.41 3.90 12.05
C LYS A 223 16.80 3.15 13.22
N ASN A 224 17.66 2.56 14.04
CA ASN A 224 17.30 2.08 15.36
C ASN A 224 17.17 3.30 16.29
N MET A 225 15.95 3.65 16.67
CA MET A 225 15.69 4.87 17.45
C MET A 225 16.14 4.73 18.89
N GLU A 226 16.10 3.51 19.44
CA GLU A 226 16.60 3.21 20.77
C GLU A 226 18.12 3.48 20.86
N ASP A 227 18.89 3.10 19.83
CA ASP A 227 20.32 3.38 19.73
C ASP A 227 20.61 4.88 19.52
N GLU A 228 19.80 5.58 18.71
CA GLU A 228 19.93 7.04 18.51
C GLU A 228 19.64 7.83 19.79
N VAL A 229 18.69 7.37 20.61
CA VAL A 229 18.41 7.95 21.93
C VAL A 229 19.54 7.65 22.91
N ALA A 230 19.99 6.40 22.99
CA ALA A 230 21.07 5.99 23.89
C ALA A 230 22.40 6.71 23.60
N SER A 231 22.64 7.06 22.33
CA SER A 231 23.81 7.82 21.90
C SER A 231 23.65 9.35 21.97
N GLY A 232 22.50 9.84 22.45
CA GLY A 232 22.23 11.28 22.63
C GLY A 232 22.02 12.05 21.34
N ARG A 233 21.87 11.37 20.19
CA ARG A 233 21.60 12.01 18.88
C ARG A 233 20.12 12.33 18.68
N PHE A 234 19.25 11.60 19.36
CA PHE A 234 17.82 11.85 19.37
C PHE A 234 17.30 12.03 20.79
N ARG A 235 16.42 13.01 21.01
CA ARG A 235 15.87 13.25 22.34
C ARG A 235 14.86 12.19 22.74
N GLU A 236 15.00 11.71 23.97
CA GLU A 236 14.12 10.70 24.56
C GLU A 236 12.66 11.18 24.66
N ASP A 237 12.44 12.44 25.07
CA ASP A 237 11.10 13.03 25.20
C ASP A 237 10.33 13.07 23.86
N LEU A 238 11.00 13.49 22.79
CA LEU A 238 10.45 13.49 21.44
C LEU A 238 10.17 12.06 20.94
N TYR A 239 11.07 11.11 21.21
CA TYR A 239 10.90 9.72 20.81
C TYR A 239 9.60 9.14 21.39
N TYR A 240 9.36 9.30 22.70
CA TYR A 240 8.11 8.81 23.32
C TYR A 240 6.86 9.50 22.77
N ARG A 241 6.95 10.78 22.37
CA ARG A 241 5.81 11.50 21.77
C ARG A 241 5.50 11.06 20.34
N LEU A 242 6.51 10.62 19.58
CA LEU A 242 6.36 10.08 18.23
C LEU A 242 5.95 8.60 18.25
N ASN A 243 6.48 7.83 19.21
CA ASN A 243 6.31 6.38 19.29
C ASN A 243 5.09 5.97 20.14
N VAL A 244 3.93 6.57 19.87
CA VAL A 244 2.67 6.16 20.53
C VAL A 244 2.16 4.85 19.92
N ILE A 245 2.21 4.74 18.59
CA ILE A 245 1.96 3.49 17.86
C ILE A 245 3.15 3.22 16.96
N ASN A 246 3.75 2.02 17.08
CA ASN A 246 4.84 1.58 16.21
C ASN A 246 4.32 0.57 15.18
N ILE A 247 4.57 0.83 13.90
CA ILE A 247 4.34 -0.12 12.80
C ILE A 247 5.70 -0.49 12.20
N HIS A 248 6.17 -1.68 12.52
CA HIS A 248 7.42 -2.21 11.96
C HIS A 248 7.16 -2.93 10.63
N LEU A 249 7.80 -2.48 9.55
CA LEU A 249 7.78 -3.13 8.25
C LEU A 249 8.94 -4.12 8.12
N PRO A 250 8.64 -5.43 7.96
CA PRO A 250 9.68 -6.42 7.79
C PRO A 250 10.40 -6.21 6.45
N PRO A 251 11.70 -6.54 6.38
CA PRO A 251 12.43 -6.57 5.13
C PRO A 251 11.86 -7.66 4.21
N LEU A 252 12.06 -7.53 2.90
CA LEU A 252 11.49 -8.42 1.89
C LEU A 252 11.98 -9.86 2.06
N ARG A 253 13.22 -10.06 2.52
CA ARG A 253 13.81 -11.37 2.87
C ARG A 253 13.04 -12.15 3.94
N ASP A 254 12.32 -11.46 4.83
CA ASP A 254 11.51 -12.11 5.87
C ASP A 254 10.07 -12.40 5.39
N ARG A 255 9.72 -11.96 4.17
CA ARG A 255 8.39 -12.12 3.54
C ARG A 255 8.49 -12.52 2.07
N MET A 256 9.38 -13.47 1.75
CA MET A 256 9.63 -13.93 0.38
C MET A 256 8.38 -14.50 -0.33
N GLU A 257 7.38 -14.95 0.44
CA GLU A 257 6.08 -15.42 -0.08
C GLU A 257 5.25 -14.33 -0.78
N ASP A 258 5.61 -13.07 -0.59
CA ASP A 258 5.01 -11.89 -1.23
C ASP A 258 5.66 -11.55 -2.58
N ILE A 259 6.86 -12.07 -2.89
CA ILE A 259 7.58 -11.78 -4.14
C ILE A 259 6.74 -12.08 -5.39
N PRO A 260 6.06 -13.23 -5.52
CA PRO A 260 5.27 -13.51 -6.72
C PRO A 260 4.21 -12.43 -7.01
N LEU A 261 3.54 -11.94 -5.97
CA LEU A 261 2.52 -10.89 -6.08
C LEU A 261 3.12 -9.54 -6.46
N LEU A 262 4.26 -9.19 -5.85
CA LEU A 262 4.99 -7.96 -6.18
C LEU A 262 5.48 -7.97 -7.63
N VAL A 263 6.03 -9.10 -8.08
CA VAL A 263 6.50 -9.29 -9.46
C VAL A 263 5.34 -9.13 -10.44
N GLU A 264 4.21 -9.79 -10.21
CA GLU A 264 3.02 -9.66 -11.06
C GLU A 264 2.55 -8.21 -11.18
N HIS A 265 2.47 -7.50 -10.05
CA HIS A 265 2.11 -6.09 -10.03
C HIS A 265 3.07 -5.21 -10.84
N PHE A 266 4.39 -5.40 -10.67
CA PHE A 266 5.37 -4.62 -11.41
C PHE A 266 5.39 -4.98 -12.90
N MET A 267 5.19 -6.25 -13.26
CA MET A 267 5.03 -6.67 -14.65
C MET A 267 3.86 -5.93 -15.32
N GLU A 268 2.71 -5.86 -14.66
CA GLU A 268 1.55 -5.11 -15.17
C GLU A 268 1.85 -3.61 -15.30
N LYS A 269 2.46 -3.03 -14.26
CA LYS A 269 2.88 -1.62 -14.24
C LYS A 269 3.80 -1.29 -15.41
N PHE A 270 4.81 -2.12 -15.65
CA PHE A 270 5.83 -1.87 -16.68
C PHE A 270 5.37 -2.18 -18.09
N ARG A 271 4.47 -3.15 -18.29
CA ARG A 271 3.78 -3.33 -19.59
C ARG A 271 3.09 -2.05 -20.02
N ARG A 272 2.33 -1.42 -19.12
CA ARG A 272 1.65 -0.14 -19.38
C ARG A 272 2.64 1.00 -19.60
N LYS A 273 3.70 1.09 -18.79
CA LYS A 273 4.70 2.17 -18.87
C LYS A 273 5.52 2.13 -20.17
N PHE A 274 6.00 0.96 -20.58
CA PHE A 274 6.90 0.81 -21.73
C PHE A 274 6.19 0.42 -23.02
N ASN A 275 4.88 0.18 -22.98
CA ASN A 275 4.08 -0.31 -24.11
C ASN A 275 4.69 -1.57 -24.77
N LYS A 276 5.28 -2.45 -23.96
CA LYS A 276 5.89 -3.72 -24.39
C LYS A 276 4.94 -4.89 -24.12
N SER A 277 4.97 -5.90 -24.99
CA SER A 277 4.16 -7.12 -24.88
C SER A 277 4.84 -8.25 -24.11
N ILE A 278 5.74 -7.94 -23.17
CA ILE A 278 6.42 -8.92 -22.31
C ILE A 278 5.37 -9.62 -21.44
N ARG A 279 5.17 -10.92 -21.63
CA ARG A 279 4.11 -11.72 -20.98
C ARG A 279 4.57 -12.44 -19.73
N GLU A 280 5.82 -12.91 -19.71
CA GLU A 280 6.25 -13.86 -18.67
C GLU A 280 7.70 -13.63 -18.27
N ILE A 281 8.08 -14.20 -17.12
CA ILE A 281 9.46 -14.31 -16.66
C ILE A 281 9.82 -15.80 -16.76
N ALA A 282 10.95 -16.10 -17.39
CA ALA A 282 11.42 -17.47 -17.51
C ALA A 282 11.62 -18.09 -16.10
N PRO A 283 11.31 -19.39 -15.90
CA PRO A 283 11.44 -20.02 -14.58
C PRO A 283 12.83 -19.88 -13.95
N ALA A 284 13.89 -19.87 -14.77
CA ALA A 284 15.25 -19.63 -14.31
C ALA A 284 15.44 -18.22 -13.74
N ALA A 285 14.97 -17.19 -14.46
CA ALA A 285 15.03 -15.80 -14.01
C ALA A 285 14.18 -15.58 -12.74
N PHE A 286 13.01 -16.21 -12.67
CA PHE A 286 12.14 -16.12 -11.50
C PHE A 286 12.79 -16.73 -10.25
N ARG A 287 13.48 -17.88 -10.38
CA ARG A 287 14.24 -18.47 -9.27
C ARG A 287 15.33 -17.53 -8.75
N MET A 288 16.03 -16.82 -9.64
CA MET A 288 17.05 -15.84 -9.23
C MET A 288 16.44 -14.69 -8.43
N ILE A 289 15.26 -14.20 -8.85
CA ILE A 289 14.50 -13.19 -8.10
C ILE A 289 14.08 -13.73 -6.72
N GLN A 290 13.64 -14.99 -6.64
CA GLN A 290 13.19 -15.62 -5.39
C GLN A 290 14.33 -15.98 -4.42
N ASN A 291 15.56 -16.16 -4.90
CA ASN A 291 16.69 -16.56 -4.06
C ASN A 291 17.58 -15.37 -3.64
N TYR A 292 17.25 -14.16 -4.08
CA TYR A 292 18.01 -12.97 -3.76
C TYR A 292 17.52 -12.31 -2.46
N ASP A 293 18.44 -11.84 -1.61
CA ASP A 293 18.10 -11.28 -0.28
C ASP A 293 17.45 -9.88 -0.31
N TRP A 294 17.47 -9.21 -1.47
CA TRP A 294 16.88 -7.88 -1.67
C TRP A 294 17.27 -6.84 -0.60
N PRO A 295 18.55 -6.43 -0.49
CA PRO A 295 19.01 -5.45 0.51
C PRO A 295 18.36 -4.07 0.37
N GLY A 296 17.86 -3.71 -0.83
CA GLY A 296 17.06 -2.49 -1.04
C GLY A 296 15.55 -2.75 -1.09
N ASN A 297 15.12 -3.93 -0.62
CA ASN A 297 13.73 -4.36 -0.48
C ASN A 297 12.91 -4.20 -1.78
N ILE A 298 11.65 -3.75 -1.67
CA ILE A 298 10.71 -3.62 -2.79
C ILE A 298 11.26 -2.63 -3.84
N ARG A 299 11.93 -1.55 -3.41
CA ARG A 299 12.55 -0.59 -4.35
C ARG A 299 13.62 -1.25 -5.22
N SER A 300 14.42 -2.15 -4.64
CA SER A 300 15.45 -2.88 -5.40
C SER A 300 14.84 -3.90 -6.36
N LEU A 301 13.74 -4.55 -5.97
CA LEU A 301 12.97 -5.45 -6.83
C LEU A 301 12.35 -4.72 -8.01
N GLU A 302 11.69 -3.59 -7.75
CA GLU A 302 11.11 -2.73 -8.78
C GLU A 302 12.16 -2.31 -9.81
N ASN A 303 13.32 -1.82 -9.35
CA ASN A 303 14.41 -1.41 -10.22
C ASN A 303 14.98 -2.58 -11.05
N ALA A 304 15.06 -3.78 -10.47
CA ALA A 304 15.55 -4.96 -11.19
C ALA A 304 14.59 -5.39 -12.31
N LEU A 305 13.28 -5.33 -12.05
CA LEU A 305 12.26 -5.61 -13.06
C LEU A 305 12.21 -4.51 -14.12
N GLU A 306 12.34 -3.23 -13.74
CA GLU A 306 12.44 -2.13 -14.70
C GLU A 306 13.62 -2.33 -15.65
N HIS A 307 14.80 -2.65 -15.11
CA HIS A 307 15.99 -2.98 -15.90
C HIS A 307 15.72 -4.10 -16.91
N ALA A 308 15.08 -5.19 -16.45
CA ALA A 308 14.71 -6.30 -17.33
C ALA A 308 13.73 -5.89 -18.43
N PHE A 309 12.77 -5.00 -18.15
CA PHE A 309 11.87 -4.45 -19.17
C PHE A 309 12.60 -3.57 -20.18
N VAL A 310 13.67 -2.88 -19.80
CA VAL A 310 14.47 -2.07 -20.72
C VAL A 310 15.25 -2.98 -21.68
N LEU A 311 15.95 -4.00 -21.16
CA LEU A 311 16.82 -4.88 -21.95
C LEU A 311 16.08 -5.98 -22.72
N CYS A 312 14.94 -6.45 -22.22
CA CYS A 312 14.20 -7.54 -22.87
C CYS A 312 13.52 -7.04 -24.16
N HIS A 313 13.84 -7.68 -25.29
CA HIS A 313 13.22 -7.44 -26.59
C HIS A 313 12.15 -8.50 -26.94
N ASP A 314 12.13 -9.61 -26.21
CA ASP A 314 11.23 -10.74 -26.44
C ASP A 314 9.97 -10.69 -25.56
N ALA A 315 9.08 -11.67 -25.74
CA ALA A 315 7.88 -11.81 -24.90
C ALA A 315 8.18 -12.38 -23.50
N VAL A 316 9.40 -12.88 -23.24
CA VAL A 316 9.78 -13.57 -22.01
C VAL A 316 11.07 -12.96 -21.45
N ILE A 317 11.09 -12.63 -20.16
CA ILE A 317 12.29 -12.16 -19.47
C ILE A 317 13.18 -13.36 -19.12
N HIS A 318 14.33 -13.45 -19.77
CA HIS A 318 15.37 -14.44 -19.48
C HIS A 318 16.38 -13.93 -18.43
N PRO A 319 17.18 -14.82 -17.80
CA PRO A 319 18.19 -14.44 -16.81
C PRO A 319 19.11 -13.29 -17.24
N GLU A 320 19.50 -13.26 -18.52
CA GLU A 320 20.39 -12.25 -19.11
C GLU A 320 19.80 -10.82 -19.05
N CYS A 321 18.47 -10.70 -18.99
CA CYS A 321 17.80 -9.42 -18.89
C CYS A 321 17.83 -8.84 -17.46
N LEU A 322 18.03 -9.70 -16.45
CA LEU A 322 18.14 -9.25 -15.06
C LEU A 322 19.47 -8.53 -14.83
N PRO A 323 19.56 -7.61 -13.86
CA PRO A 323 20.82 -6.98 -13.49
C PRO A 323 21.87 -8.02 -13.07
N GLU A 324 23.14 -7.79 -13.42
CA GLU A 324 24.26 -8.72 -13.15
C GLU A 324 24.43 -9.10 -11.68
N ARG A 325 23.99 -8.22 -10.77
CA ARG A 325 24.02 -8.48 -9.31
C ARG A 325 23.12 -9.65 -8.89
N LEU A 326 22.13 -10.03 -9.72
CA LEU A 326 21.30 -11.22 -9.51
C LEU A 326 21.89 -12.47 -10.18
N TRP A 327 22.91 -12.35 -11.04
CA TRP A 327 23.47 -13.49 -11.76
C TRP A 327 24.22 -14.42 -10.82
N ASP A 328 23.85 -15.70 -10.85
CA ASP A 328 24.58 -16.76 -10.18
C ASP A 328 25.97 -16.95 -10.83
N LYS A 329 26.91 -17.54 -10.09
CA LYS A 329 28.30 -17.71 -10.54
C LYS A 329 28.43 -18.40 -11.90
N GLN A 330 27.53 -19.33 -12.21
CA GLN A 330 27.53 -20.08 -13.45
C GLN A 330 27.02 -19.25 -14.64
N LEU A 331 26.00 -18.41 -14.45
CA LEU A 331 25.52 -17.52 -15.51
C LEU A 331 26.56 -16.43 -15.83
N LYS A 332 27.32 -15.98 -14.82
CA LYS A 332 28.44 -15.06 -15.00
C LYS A 332 29.57 -15.65 -15.83
N SER A 333 29.87 -16.94 -15.70
CA SER A 333 30.93 -17.59 -16.50
C SER A 333 30.52 -17.88 -17.94
N ASP A 334 29.23 -18.01 -18.22
CA ASP A 334 28.74 -18.33 -19.56
C ASP A 334 28.56 -17.07 -20.44
N LEU A 335 28.47 -15.89 -19.83
CA LEU A 335 28.21 -14.60 -20.51
C LEU A 335 29.44 -13.65 -20.58
N LEU A 336 30.45 -13.85 -19.73
CA LEU A 336 31.70 -13.07 -19.67
C LEU A 336 32.87 -13.95 -20.14
#